data_AF-A0AAV2N632-F1
#
_entry.id   AF-A0AAV2N632-F1
#
_cell.length_a   1.000
_cell.length_b   1.000
_cell.length_c   1.000
_cell.angle_alpha   90.00
_cell.angle_beta   90.00
_cell.angle_gamma   90.00
#
_symmetry.space_group_name_H-M   'P 1'
#
loop_
_entity.id
_entity.type
_entity.pdbx_description
1 polymer ?
#
loop_
_entity_poly.entity_id
_entity_poly.type
_entity_poly.pdbx_seq_one_letter_code
_entity_poly.pdbx_strand_id
1 'polypeptide(L)'
;MENFYECEVIDLLPDLNSVVRFEDTNISDILSLMDTNIVQESDDSLVDVNKDPAIDPLFINNCEERDADTTLMDSKSQSSKLKHKLNTEEKHLLKELEDLEEWEDLPSSLMKKLRSLCIKLMHKVPPQHKIELTGSHAPTRLEKKLFEKYGPLRKGLYTPVEDKIITKNWETFCQLHDWDTNMVHPFLKWRHNGKYYIDNVRERQKFVQFLANGLPWRTLYSVYSRFKVLYCKKITYARYTSKEDKKILMYIQNKQFNKRATKYIELAKLLGRTRRSIFKRYQYLKKIEDDLEIGPLSNIKWTLPLIKKFIKTLLNVTLSEDIRELKGAIIPKPVWQKMKEKLNIHENILKTFWQHQLHLQLFSPDPIYLNDIKIKLIEYMYGRGISNTREIIWPNVAKYFDGTTAVFLCKVFFYLVQECNMKAENFADIVEYLYHNKIPEIKEASTDKFLPRIIYKNQNIYLLNTEDSNNTIITDIDD
;
A
#
# COMPACT_ATOMS: atom_id res chain seq x y z
N MET A 1 22.14 -42.60 -17.62
CA MET A 1 20.73 -42.72 -17.20
C MET A 1 20.70 -42.91 -15.71
N GLU A 2 19.82 -42.13 -15.09
CA GLU A 2 19.42 -42.05 -13.68
C GLU A 2 19.80 -43.22 -12.76
N ASN A 3 20.38 -42.89 -11.59
CA ASN A 3 19.70 -43.19 -10.33
C ASN A 3 20.28 -42.43 -9.13
N PHE A 4 19.37 -42.21 -8.19
CA PHE A 4 19.49 -41.58 -6.89
C PHE A 4 20.65 -42.13 -6.03
N TYR A 5 21.29 -41.23 -5.27
CA TYR A 5 21.97 -41.58 -4.02
C TYR A 5 21.53 -40.60 -2.92
N GLU A 6 20.93 -41.18 -1.88
CA GLU A 6 20.77 -40.59 -0.55
C GLU A 6 22.14 -40.30 0.07
N CYS A 7 22.24 -39.21 0.84
CA CYS A 7 23.17 -39.12 1.96
C CYS A 7 22.58 -38.21 3.06
N GLU A 8 22.06 -38.90 4.07
CA GLU A 8 22.29 -38.72 5.50
C GLU A 8 22.02 -37.36 6.18
N VAL A 9 20.99 -37.44 7.01
CA VAL A 9 20.67 -36.58 8.14
C VAL A 9 21.87 -36.51 9.10
N ILE A 10 22.45 -35.32 9.24
CA ILE A 10 23.33 -34.99 10.35
C ILE A 10 22.45 -34.40 11.46
N ASP A 11 22.23 -35.18 12.51
CA ASP A 11 21.74 -34.69 13.80
C ASP A 11 22.83 -33.85 14.47
N LEU A 12 22.60 -32.54 14.57
CA LEU A 12 23.32 -31.64 15.48
C LEU A 12 22.31 -30.99 16.44
N LEU A 13 22.68 -31.04 17.72
CA LEU A 13 21.93 -30.74 18.93
C LEU A 13 21.25 -29.33 18.99
N PRO A 14 20.28 -29.14 19.91
CA PRO A 14 19.12 -28.27 19.69
C PRO A 14 19.30 -26.91 20.36
N ASP A 15 19.59 -25.84 19.62
CA ASP A 15 19.29 -24.48 20.13
C ASP A 15 19.14 -23.34 19.10
N LEU A 16 19.00 -23.62 17.81
CA LEU A 16 18.90 -22.54 16.78
C LEU A 16 17.72 -22.65 15.81
N ASN A 17 16.81 -23.60 15.99
CA ASN A 17 15.67 -23.84 15.09
C ASN A 17 14.48 -22.86 15.26
N SER A 18 14.73 -21.59 15.55
CA SER A 18 13.63 -20.64 15.84
C SER A 18 13.74 -19.25 15.23
N VAL A 19 14.59 -18.94 14.23
CA VAL A 19 14.54 -17.61 13.58
C VAL A 19 14.92 -17.61 12.10
N VAL A 20 14.48 -18.61 11.33
CA VAL A 20 14.35 -18.44 9.87
C VAL A 20 12.95 -18.90 9.48
N ARG A 21 12.01 -17.95 9.49
CA ARG A 21 10.77 -18.08 8.74
C ARG A 21 10.83 -17.09 7.60
N PHE A 22 10.76 -17.62 6.38
CA PHE A 22 10.57 -16.84 5.17
C PHE A 22 9.18 -16.18 5.26
N GLU A 23 9.15 -14.90 5.61
CA GLU A 23 7.94 -14.10 5.46
C GLU A 23 7.88 -13.57 4.02
N ASP A 24 6.80 -13.94 3.33
CA ASP A 24 6.40 -13.31 2.08
C ASP A 24 6.27 -11.80 2.31
N THR A 25 7.16 -11.02 1.71
CA THR A 25 7.02 -9.56 1.71
C THR A 25 5.71 -9.23 1.02
N ASN A 26 4.80 -8.56 1.74
CA ASN A 26 3.50 -8.17 1.23
C ASN A 26 3.66 -7.04 0.19
N ILE A 27 3.98 -7.41 -1.05
CA ILE A 27 4.05 -6.55 -2.25
C ILE A 27 2.70 -5.81 -2.48
N SER A 28 1.64 -6.23 -1.79
CA SER A 28 0.32 -5.60 -1.68
C SER A 28 0.35 -4.09 -1.43
N ASP A 29 1.30 -3.55 -0.65
CA ASP A 29 1.29 -2.11 -0.34
C ASP A 29 1.91 -1.27 -1.47
N ILE A 30 2.86 -1.82 -2.24
CA ILE A 30 3.50 -1.15 -3.40
C ILE A 30 2.58 -1.20 -4.63
N LEU A 31 1.89 -2.31 -4.87
CA LEU A 31 0.97 -2.46 -6.00
C LEU A 31 -0.29 -1.58 -5.89
N SER A 32 -0.60 -1.02 -4.71
CA SER A 32 -1.74 -0.11 -4.57
C SER A 32 -1.51 1.27 -5.19
N LEU A 33 -0.26 1.63 -5.49
CA LEU A 33 0.14 2.96 -5.98
C LEU A 33 -0.08 3.19 -7.48
N MET A 34 -0.24 2.14 -8.28
CA MET A 34 -0.32 2.26 -9.74
C MET A 34 -1.72 1.95 -10.32
N ASP A 35 -2.70 1.67 -9.46
CA ASP A 35 -4.03 1.21 -9.86
C ASP A 35 -5.09 2.33 -9.77
N THR A 36 -4.65 3.59 -9.66
CA THR A 36 -5.51 4.76 -9.82
C THR A 36 -5.41 5.29 -11.24
N ASN A 37 -6.47 5.05 -12.02
CA ASN A 37 -6.76 5.87 -13.18
C ASN A 37 -6.68 7.34 -12.78
N ILE A 38 -5.84 8.07 -13.52
CA ILE A 38 -5.64 9.52 -13.56
C ILE A 38 -6.64 10.31 -12.72
N VAL A 39 -6.22 10.63 -11.49
CA VAL A 39 -6.28 11.94 -10.83
C VAL A 39 -5.71 11.74 -9.43
N GLN A 40 -4.51 12.30 -9.22
CA GLN A 40 -3.98 12.73 -7.91
C GLN A 40 -4.27 11.82 -6.71
N GLU A 41 -3.58 10.68 -6.61
CA GLU A 41 -3.21 10.09 -5.32
C GLU A 41 -1.71 10.37 -5.11
N SER A 42 -1.39 11.42 -4.36
CA SER A 42 -0.06 11.54 -3.76
C SER A 42 -0.14 10.79 -2.46
N ASP A 43 0.71 9.78 -2.34
CA ASP A 43 1.11 9.30 -1.04
C ASP A 43 2.04 10.37 -0.45
N ASP A 44 1.49 11.25 0.39
CA ASP A 44 2.26 12.29 1.10
C ASP A 44 3.22 11.67 2.14
N SER A 45 3.35 10.34 2.24
CA SER A 45 4.50 9.71 2.92
C SER A 45 5.79 9.72 2.09
N LEU A 46 5.71 10.18 0.83
CA LEU A 46 6.84 10.42 -0.07
C LEU A 46 7.09 11.91 -0.39
N VAL A 47 6.27 12.83 0.11
CA VAL A 47 6.34 14.27 -0.26
C VAL A 47 7.09 15.14 0.76
N ASP A 48 7.42 14.63 1.95
CA ASP A 48 8.16 15.41 2.96
C ASP A 48 9.43 14.71 3.46
N VAL A 49 10.22 14.17 2.52
CA VAL A 49 11.62 13.88 2.79
C VAL A 49 12.49 14.69 1.83
N ASN A 50 12.85 15.86 2.36
CA ASN A 50 14.07 16.58 2.07
C ASN A 50 14.12 17.41 0.77
N LYS A 51 14.14 18.74 0.95
CA LYS A 51 14.22 19.75 -0.11
C LYS A 51 15.64 19.93 -0.66
N ASP A 52 16.56 19.01 -0.34
CA ASP A 52 17.96 19.10 -0.74
C ASP A 52 18.26 18.14 -1.92
N PRO A 53 18.61 18.66 -3.11
CA PRO A 53 19.02 17.87 -4.25
C PRO A 53 20.27 16.99 -4.02
N ALA A 54 20.98 17.16 -2.90
CA ALA A 54 22.09 16.30 -2.50
C ALA A 54 21.68 14.94 -1.90
N ILE A 55 20.40 14.74 -1.55
CA ILE A 55 19.94 13.55 -0.79
C ILE A 55 18.82 12.77 -1.49
N ASP A 56 18.12 13.36 -2.48
CA ASP A 56 17.28 12.59 -3.42
C ASP A 56 17.70 12.89 -4.88
N PRO A 57 18.43 11.98 -5.55
CA PRO A 57 18.74 12.11 -6.97
C PRO A 57 17.49 11.96 -7.86
N LEU A 58 16.26 12.05 -7.38
CA LEU A 58 15.04 12.08 -8.19
C LEU A 58 14.22 13.37 -8.03
N PHE A 59 14.65 14.33 -7.19
CA PHE A 59 13.93 15.58 -7.00
C PHE A 59 14.05 16.53 -8.22
N ILE A 60 12.94 17.16 -8.63
CA ILE A 60 12.85 18.23 -9.63
C ILE A 60 12.17 19.43 -8.96
N ASN A 61 12.82 20.60 -9.00
CA ASN A 61 12.42 21.80 -8.29
C ASN A 61 11.43 22.62 -9.16
N ASN A 62 10.17 22.72 -8.76
CA ASN A 62 9.26 23.75 -9.28
C ASN A 62 9.03 24.77 -8.15
N CYS A 63 9.90 25.79 -8.09
CA CYS A 63 9.73 26.91 -7.18
C CYS A 63 8.65 27.87 -7.72
N GLU A 64 7.58 28.05 -6.95
CA GLU A 64 7.00 29.37 -6.74
C GLU A 64 6.92 29.61 -5.22
N GLU A 65 7.64 30.62 -4.76
CA GLU A 65 7.62 31.13 -3.38
C GLU A 65 6.22 31.59 -3.00
N ARG A 66 5.76 31.23 -1.79
CA ARG A 66 4.93 32.13 -0.97
C ARG A 66 5.25 31.95 0.52
N ASP A 67 5.67 33.06 1.10
CA ASP A 67 5.71 33.34 2.52
C ASP A 67 4.32 33.27 3.16
N ALA A 68 4.27 32.83 4.42
CA ALA A 68 3.59 33.56 5.51
C ALA A 68 3.79 32.86 6.86
N ASP A 69 4.32 33.65 7.81
CA ASP A 69 4.35 33.45 9.26
C ASP A 69 3.02 32.94 9.85
N THR A 70 3.08 32.06 10.85
CA THR A 70 2.27 32.24 12.07
C THR A 70 2.90 31.56 13.29
N THR A 71 2.81 32.27 14.41
CA THR A 71 3.42 32.13 15.73
C THR A 71 2.97 30.91 16.57
N LEU A 72 3.94 30.35 17.31
CA LEU A 72 3.77 29.40 18.41
C LEU A 72 3.11 30.04 19.64
N MET A 73 2.21 29.32 20.29
CA MET A 73 1.92 29.55 21.71
C MET A 73 1.87 28.23 22.48
N ASP A 74 2.85 28.08 23.38
CA ASP A 74 2.89 27.07 24.44
C ASP A 74 1.75 27.25 25.43
N SER A 75 1.21 26.15 25.96
CA SER A 75 0.84 26.13 27.39
C SER A 75 0.76 24.71 27.97
N LYS A 76 1.45 24.59 29.10
CA LYS A 76 1.66 23.40 29.91
C LYS A 76 0.40 22.91 30.60
N SER A 77 0.44 21.60 30.86
CA SER A 77 -0.49 20.79 31.64
C SER A 77 -0.80 21.32 33.04
N GLN A 78 -2.04 21.09 33.51
CA GLN A 78 -2.29 20.63 34.88
C GLN A 78 -3.62 19.88 34.99
N SER A 79 -3.60 18.80 35.77
CA SER A 79 -4.71 17.87 35.97
C SER A 79 -5.65 18.31 37.09
N SER A 80 -6.97 18.22 36.89
CA SER A 80 -7.93 17.96 37.95
C SER A 80 -9.19 17.29 37.38
N LYS A 81 -9.71 16.31 38.13
CA LYS A 81 -10.93 15.56 37.80
C LYS A 81 -12.14 16.51 37.94
N LEU A 82 -12.63 17.04 36.83
CA LEU A 82 -13.90 17.75 36.74
C LEU A 82 -14.77 17.08 35.66
N LYS A 83 -16.06 16.90 35.95
CA LYS A 83 -17.07 16.54 34.93
C LYS A 83 -17.01 17.61 33.83
N HIS A 84 -16.33 17.28 32.74
CA HIS A 84 -16.03 18.22 31.67
C HIS A 84 -17.34 18.61 30.98
N LYS A 85 -17.67 19.91 31.01
CA LYS A 85 -18.75 20.48 30.22
C LYS A 85 -18.29 20.41 28.76
N LEU A 86 -19.04 19.70 27.91
CA LEU A 86 -18.69 19.56 26.49
C LEU A 86 -18.51 20.95 25.87
N ASN A 87 -17.44 21.16 25.13
CA ASN A 87 -17.22 22.38 24.38
C ASN A 87 -18.21 22.46 23.19
N THR A 88 -18.31 23.63 22.55
CA THR A 88 -19.27 23.89 21.47
C THR A 88 -19.07 22.95 20.26
N GLU A 89 -17.82 22.61 19.95
CA GLU A 89 -17.44 21.77 18.82
C GLU A 89 -17.75 20.28 19.05
N GLU A 90 -17.51 19.78 20.26
CA GLU A 90 -17.86 18.42 20.69
C GLU A 90 -19.37 18.19 20.65
N LYS A 91 -20.16 19.19 21.07
CA LYS A 91 -21.63 19.13 20.97
C LYS A 91 -22.10 19.12 19.53
N HIS A 92 -21.48 19.92 18.66
CA HIS A 92 -21.81 19.93 17.24
C HIS A 92 -21.53 18.57 16.58
N LEU A 93 -20.40 17.92 16.90
CA LEU A 93 -20.08 16.59 16.39
C LEU A 93 -21.04 15.49 16.88
N LEU A 94 -21.46 15.57 18.15
CA LEU A 94 -22.45 14.62 18.69
C LEU A 94 -23.78 14.80 18.00
N LYS A 95 -24.22 16.04 17.79
CA LYS A 95 -25.43 16.34 17.03
C LYS A 95 -25.36 15.83 15.59
N GLU A 96 -24.24 16.05 14.91
CA GLU A 96 -24.01 15.55 13.55
C GLU A 96 -24.03 14.01 13.48
N LEU A 97 -23.57 13.32 14.54
CA LEU A 97 -23.67 11.86 14.65
C LEU A 97 -25.11 11.39 14.90
N GLU A 98 -25.86 12.09 15.76
CA GLU A 98 -27.26 11.81 16.05
C GLU A 98 -28.12 12.00 14.79
N ASP A 99 -27.92 13.11 14.08
CA ASP A 99 -28.58 13.40 12.81
C ASP A 99 -28.29 12.30 11.77
N LEU A 100 -27.07 11.76 11.71
CA LEU A 100 -26.73 10.65 10.80
C LEU A 100 -27.37 9.30 11.20
N GLU A 101 -27.73 9.12 12.47
CA GLU A 101 -28.36 7.90 12.98
C GLU A 101 -29.87 7.87 12.66
N GLU A 102 -30.54 9.03 12.69
CA GLU A 102 -31.96 9.17 12.33
C GLU A 102 -32.24 8.84 10.85
N TRP A 103 -31.28 9.09 9.94
CA TRP A 103 -31.42 8.75 8.51
C TRP A 103 -31.28 7.25 8.22
N GLU A 104 -30.84 6.42 9.17
CA GLU A 104 -30.68 4.97 8.98
C GLU A 104 -31.99 4.18 9.22
N ASP A 105 -33.07 4.81 9.68
CA ASP A 105 -34.34 4.13 9.97
C ASP A 105 -35.21 3.88 8.72
N LEU A 106 -35.38 2.60 8.40
CA LEU A 106 -36.16 2.14 7.25
C LEU A 106 -37.68 2.26 7.50
N PRO A 107 -38.48 2.68 6.49
CA PRO A 107 -39.93 2.68 6.60
C PRO A 107 -40.50 1.31 6.99
N SER A 108 -41.50 1.29 7.87
CA SER A 108 -42.13 0.06 8.39
C SER A 108 -42.67 -0.87 7.29
N SER A 109 -43.15 -0.34 6.17
CA SER A 109 -43.61 -1.12 5.01
C SER A 109 -42.46 -1.90 4.35
N LEU A 110 -41.29 -1.26 4.21
CA LEU A 110 -40.10 -1.87 3.62
C LEU A 110 -39.52 -2.96 4.52
N MET A 111 -39.56 -2.74 5.84
CA MET A 111 -39.19 -3.76 6.83
C MET A 111 -40.05 -5.03 6.72
N LYS A 112 -41.37 -4.89 6.52
CA LYS A 112 -42.25 -6.04 6.29
C LYS A 112 -41.91 -6.77 4.98
N LYS A 113 -41.58 -6.03 3.91
CA LYS A 113 -41.14 -6.60 2.63
C LYS A 113 -39.83 -7.39 2.77
N LEU A 114 -38.86 -6.88 3.52
CA LEU A 114 -37.58 -7.57 3.78
C LEU A 114 -37.75 -8.86 4.60
N ARG A 115 -38.62 -8.83 5.62
CA ARG A 115 -38.88 -10.02 6.46
C ARG A 115 -39.64 -11.13 5.72
N SER A 116 -40.49 -10.76 4.76
CA SER A 116 -41.26 -11.69 3.93
C SER A 116 -40.57 -12.05 2.61
N LEU A 117 -39.35 -11.56 2.38
CA LEU A 117 -38.63 -11.75 1.12
C LEU A 117 -38.28 -13.22 0.91
N CYS A 118 -38.76 -13.77 -0.21
CA CYS A 118 -38.42 -15.11 -0.68
C CYS A 118 -37.63 -15.00 -1.99
N ILE A 119 -36.34 -15.33 -1.92
CA ILE A 119 -35.41 -15.13 -3.01
C ILE A 119 -35.51 -16.27 -4.02
N LYS A 120 -35.82 -15.89 -5.25
CA LYS A 120 -35.89 -16.77 -6.42
C LYS A 120 -34.54 -16.77 -7.13
N LEU A 121 -33.91 -17.93 -7.22
CA LEU A 121 -32.65 -18.10 -7.96
C LEU A 121 -32.95 -18.38 -9.43
N MET A 122 -32.29 -17.64 -10.34
CA MET A 122 -32.44 -17.83 -11.78
C MET A 122 -31.53 -18.92 -12.35
N HIS A 123 -30.60 -19.43 -11.55
CA HIS A 123 -29.58 -20.38 -11.99
C HIS A 123 -29.47 -21.54 -11.01
N LYS A 124 -28.95 -22.67 -11.51
CA LYS A 124 -28.58 -23.80 -10.66
C LYS A 124 -27.31 -23.44 -9.89
N VAL A 125 -27.43 -23.33 -8.56
CA VAL A 125 -26.31 -22.96 -7.70
C VAL A 125 -25.18 -24.00 -7.81
N PRO A 126 -23.96 -23.59 -8.19
CA PRO A 126 -22.80 -24.47 -8.23
C PRO A 126 -22.53 -25.13 -6.86
N PRO A 127 -22.07 -26.39 -6.79
CA PRO A 127 -21.83 -27.09 -5.54
C PRO A 127 -20.91 -26.33 -4.56
N GLN A 128 -19.87 -25.66 -5.07
CA GLN A 128 -18.93 -24.89 -4.27
C GLN A 128 -19.56 -23.67 -3.57
N HIS A 129 -20.62 -23.09 -4.15
CA HIS A 129 -21.38 -22.00 -3.53
C HIS A 129 -22.41 -22.48 -2.50
N LYS A 130 -22.47 -23.79 -2.23
CA LYS A 130 -23.26 -24.36 -1.13
C LYS A 130 -22.44 -24.59 0.14
N ILE A 131 -21.12 -24.40 0.07
CA ILE A 131 -20.20 -24.62 1.19
C ILE A 131 -20.37 -23.52 2.26
N GLU A 132 -20.35 -22.26 1.84
CA GLU A 132 -20.47 -21.12 2.75
C GLU A 132 -21.92 -20.87 3.16
N LEU A 133 -22.16 -20.63 4.45
CA LEU A 133 -23.51 -20.47 4.99
C LEU A 133 -24.23 -19.21 4.49
N THR A 134 -23.57 -18.04 4.48
CA THR A 134 -24.21 -16.76 4.09
C THR A 134 -23.30 -15.83 3.29
N GLY A 135 -22.03 -16.17 3.08
CA GLY A 135 -21.04 -15.22 2.54
C GLY A 135 -20.76 -14.00 3.45
N SER A 136 -21.25 -13.98 4.69
CA SER A 136 -20.98 -12.85 5.61
C SER A 136 -19.61 -12.92 6.26
N HIS A 137 -19.07 -14.13 6.39
CA HIS A 137 -17.80 -14.42 7.05
C HIS A 137 -16.83 -15.05 6.06
N ALA A 138 -15.55 -14.74 6.23
CA ALA A 138 -14.52 -15.35 5.40
C ALA A 138 -14.52 -16.88 5.59
N PRO A 139 -14.38 -17.65 4.50
CA PRO A 139 -14.38 -19.11 4.60
C PRO A 139 -13.19 -19.58 5.43
N THR A 140 -13.46 -20.55 6.29
CA THR A 140 -12.49 -21.29 7.10
C THR A 140 -11.50 -22.05 6.23
N ARG A 141 -10.39 -22.51 6.82
CA ARG A 141 -9.40 -23.33 6.10
C ARG A 141 -10.03 -24.63 5.56
N LEU A 142 -10.99 -25.21 6.30
CA LEU A 142 -11.71 -26.40 5.86
C LEU A 142 -12.65 -26.10 4.69
N GLU A 143 -13.43 -25.02 4.77
CA GLU A 143 -14.32 -24.60 3.67
C GLU A 143 -13.53 -24.27 2.40
N LYS A 144 -12.36 -23.64 2.52
CA LYS A 144 -11.46 -23.39 1.37
C LYS A 144 -10.97 -24.69 0.74
N LYS A 145 -10.54 -25.68 1.54
CA LYS A 145 -10.16 -27.00 1.03
C LYS A 145 -11.33 -27.70 0.34
N LEU A 146 -12.54 -27.60 0.90
CA LEU A 146 -13.75 -28.16 0.27
C LEU A 146 -14.08 -27.45 -1.04
N PHE A 147 -13.88 -26.14 -1.13
CA PHE A 147 -14.07 -25.36 -2.35
C PHE A 147 -13.08 -25.80 -3.43
N GLU A 148 -11.81 -25.95 -3.06
CA GLU A 148 -10.72 -26.35 -3.95
C GLU A 148 -10.91 -27.78 -4.53
N LYS A 149 -11.75 -28.63 -3.92
CA LYS A 149 -12.15 -29.93 -4.50
C LYS A 149 -12.98 -29.80 -5.78
N TYR A 150 -13.67 -28.67 -5.98
CA TYR A 150 -14.52 -28.43 -7.15
C TYR A 150 -13.80 -27.64 -8.25
N GLY A 151 -12.74 -26.91 -7.91
CA GLY A 151 -11.94 -26.16 -8.88
C GLY A 151 -11.09 -25.05 -8.25
N PRO A 152 -10.37 -24.27 -9.06
CA PRO A 152 -9.41 -23.29 -8.57
C PRO A 152 -10.11 -22.15 -7.82
N LEU A 153 -9.65 -21.86 -6.60
CA LEU A 153 -10.13 -20.72 -5.83
C LEU A 153 -9.44 -19.43 -6.32
N ARG A 154 -10.19 -18.56 -7.01
CA ARG A 154 -9.68 -17.28 -7.50
C ARG A 154 -9.49 -16.29 -6.35
N LYS A 155 -8.24 -15.96 -6.07
CA LYS A 155 -7.81 -14.99 -5.04
C LYS A 155 -7.47 -13.65 -5.69
N GLY A 156 -7.39 -12.59 -4.89
CA GLY A 156 -6.95 -11.27 -5.33
C GLY A 156 -8.06 -10.35 -5.86
N LEU A 157 -7.65 -9.32 -6.59
CA LEU A 157 -8.48 -8.19 -7.03
C LEU A 157 -9.59 -8.61 -8.00
N TYR A 158 -10.69 -7.86 -7.99
CA TYR A 158 -11.75 -7.99 -8.98
C TYR A 158 -11.38 -7.23 -10.26
N THR A 159 -11.68 -7.85 -11.39
CA THR A 159 -11.57 -7.22 -12.71
C THR A 159 -12.82 -6.39 -13.01
N PRO A 160 -12.74 -5.37 -13.89
CA PRO A 160 -13.91 -4.59 -14.30
C PRO A 160 -15.04 -5.46 -14.89
N VAL A 161 -14.68 -6.58 -15.52
CA VAL A 161 -15.66 -7.55 -16.03
C VAL A 161 -16.42 -8.24 -14.90
N GLU A 162 -15.71 -8.67 -13.85
CA GLU A 162 -16.36 -9.27 -12.66
C GLU A 162 -17.26 -8.26 -11.94
N ASP A 163 -16.87 -6.99 -11.87
CA ASP A 163 -17.70 -5.93 -11.29
C ASP A 163 -18.98 -5.72 -12.08
N LYS A 164 -18.89 -5.64 -13.41
CA LYS A 164 -20.06 -5.54 -14.31
C LYS A 164 -21.02 -6.72 -14.11
N ILE A 165 -20.50 -7.93 -13.87
CA ILE A 165 -21.33 -9.10 -13.56
C ILE A 165 -22.10 -8.90 -12.24
N ILE A 166 -21.43 -8.45 -11.18
CA ILE A 166 -22.09 -8.21 -9.88
C ILE A 166 -23.17 -7.12 -10.01
N THR A 167 -22.87 -6.02 -10.70
CA THR A 167 -23.82 -4.93 -10.94
C THR A 167 -25.05 -5.41 -11.70
N LYS A 168 -24.85 -6.15 -12.80
CA LYS A 168 -25.95 -6.73 -13.59
C LYS A 168 -26.79 -7.72 -12.77
N ASN A 169 -26.15 -8.53 -11.93
CA ASN A 169 -26.86 -9.45 -11.05
C ASN A 169 -27.70 -8.71 -10.00
N TRP A 170 -27.24 -7.57 -9.46
CA TRP A 170 -28.06 -6.73 -8.58
C TRP A 170 -29.27 -6.15 -9.29
N GLU A 171 -29.08 -5.59 -10.49
CA GLU A 171 -30.19 -5.03 -11.29
C GLU A 171 -31.23 -6.11 -11.63
N THR A 172 -30.77 -7.30 -11.99
CA THR A 172 -31.64 -8.44 -12.28
C THR A 172 -32.38 -8.92 -11.02
N PHE A 173 -31.69 -8.94 -9.87
CA PHE A 173 -32.31 -9.27 -8.59
C PHE A 173 -33.44 -8.27 -8.27
N CYS A 174 -33.19 -6.99 -8.48
CA CYS A 174 -34.16 -5.93 -8.28
C CYS A 174 -35.40 -6.10 -9.15
N GLN A 175 -35.21 -6.36 -10.45
CA GLN A 175 -36.33 -6.62 -11.37
C GLN A 175 -37.16 -7.84 -10.95
N LEU A 176 -36.51 -8.93 -10.56
CA LEU A 176 -37.19 -10.19 -10.23
C LEU A 176 -38.01 -10.13 -8.92
N HIS A 177 -37.60 -9.27 -7.99
CA HIS A 177 -38.21 -9.15 -6.66
C HIS A 177 -38.94 -7.82 -6.45
N ASP A 178 -39.21 -7.09 -7.53
CA ASP A 178 -39.88 -5.78 -7.51
C ASP A 178 -39.20 -4.84 -6.50
N TRP A 179 -37.88 -4.73 -6.55
CA TRP A 179 -37.08 -3.96 -5.61
C TRP A 179 -36.44 -2.76 -6.29
N ASP A 180 -36.46 -1.60 -5.63
CA ASP A 180 -35.81 -0.39 -6.14
C ASP A 180 -34.27 -0.57 -6.15
N THR A 181 -33.66 -0.41 -7.33
CA THR A 181 -32.22 -0.52 -7.55
C THR A 181 -31.40 0.45 -6.70
N ASN A 182 -31.98 1.59 -6.30
CA ASN A 182 -31.32 2.57 -5.44
C ASN A 182 -31.37 2.19 -3.95
N MET A 183 -32.28 1.30 -3.57
CA MET A 183 -32.48 0.87 -2.18
C MET A 183 -31.58 -0.30 -1.79
N VAL A 184 -30.27 -0.09 -1.91
CA VAL A 184 -29.25 -1.12 -1.68
C VAL A 184 -28.92 -1.31 -0.19
N HIS A 185 -29.11 -0.28 0.63
CA HIS A 185 -28.65 -0.23 2.03
C HIS A 185 -28.99 -1.47 2.88
N PRO A 186 -30.22 -2.04 2.83
CA PRO A 186 -30.57 -3.23 3.61
C PRO A 186 -29.79 -4.50 3.25
N PHE A 187 -29.20 -4.51 2.04
CA PHE A 187 -28.38 -5.61 1.54
C PHE A 187 -26.88 -5.36 1.74
N LEU A 188 -26.47 -4.16 2.16
CA LEU A 188 -25.07 -3.86 2.51
C LEU A 188 -24.73 -4.27 3.95
N LYS A 189 -25.73 -4.22 4.83
CA LYS A 189 -25.63 -4.58 6.25
C LYS A 189 -26.79 -5.49 6.59
N TRP A 190 -26.51 -6.69 7.10
CA TRP A 190 -27.57 -7.62 7.45
C TRP A 190 -28.37 -7.23 8.69
N ARG A 191 -27.81 -6.39 9.56
CA ARG A 191 -28.38 -6.04 10.86
C ARG A 191 -28.52 -4.53 11.03
N HIS A 192 -29.60 -4.14 11.72
CA HIS A 192 -29.85 -2.81 12.28
C HIS A 192 -30.39 -2.97 13.69
N ASN A 193 -29.85 -2.21 14.66
CA ASN A 193 -30.23 -2.28 16.08
C ASN A 193 -30.33 -3.72 16.63
N GLY A 194 -29.36 -4.56 16.28
CA GLY A 194 -29.27 -5.96 16.72
C GLY A 194 -30.21 -6.94 16.01
N LYS A 195 -31.13 -6.47 15.15
CA LYS A 195 -32.10 -7.30 14.42
C LYS A 195 -31.69 -7.46 12.96
N TYR A 196 -32.01 -8.59 12.35
CA TYR A 196 -31.77 -8.81 10.93
C TYR A 196 -32.85 -8.15 10.08
N TYR A 197 -32.48 -7.65 8.90
CA TYR A 197 -33.46 -7.20 7.89
C TYR A 197 -34.19 -8.40 7.26
N ILE A 198 -33.42 -9.41 6.87
CA ILE A 198 -33.91 -10.69 6.36
C ILE A 198 -33.57 -11.72 7.42
N ASP A 199 -34.58 -12.21 8.16
CA ASP A 199 -34.36 -13.10 9.31
C ASP A 199 -33.85 -14.49 8.88
N ASN A 200 -34.32 -14.99 7.74
CA ASN A 200 -33.98 -16.32 7.25
C ASN A 200 -32.53 -16.38 6.70
N VAL A 201 -31.70 -17.21 7.34
CA VAL A 201 -30.31 -17.47 6.95
C VAL A 201 -30.20 -17.98 5.50
N ARG A 202 -31.12 -18.87 5.09
CA ARG A 202 -31.12 -19.45 3.73
C ARG A 202 -31.44 -18.40 2.68
N GLU A 203 -32.33 -17.47 2.99
CA GLU A 203 -32.62 -16.36 2.08
C GLU A 203 -31.41 -15.43 1.95
N ARG A 204 -30.71 -15.13 3.05
CA ARG A 204 -29.43 -14.39 2.97
C ARG A 204 -28.38 -15.14 2.14
N GLN A 205 -28.31 -16.46 2.25
CA GLN A 205 -27.41 -17.29 1.42
C GLN A 205 -27.79 -17.19 -0.07
N LYS A 206 -29.08 -17.38 -0.38
CA LYS A 206 -29.60 -17.28 -1.76
C LYS A 206 -29.34 -15.92 -2.37
N PHE A 207 -29.42 -14.83 -1.59
CA PHE A 207 -29.06 -13.50 -2.07
C PHE A 207 -27.62 -13.47 -2.58
N VAL A 208 -26.67 -13.94 -1.77
CA VAL A 208 -25.25 -13.91 -2.16
C VAL A 208 -24.96 -14.90 -3.30
N GLN A 209 -25.65 -16.04 -3.32
CA GLN A 209 -25.61 -16.96 -4.47
C GLN A 209 -26.14 -16.31 -5.75
N PHE A 210 -27.21 -15.52 -5.66
CA PHE A 210 -27.75 -14.74 -6.78
C PHE A 210 -26.69 -13.76 -7.31
N LEU A 211 -26.04 -13.01 -6.42
CA LEU A 211 -24.96 -12.09 -6.79
C LEU A 211 -23.76 -12.80 -7.41
N ALA A 212 -23.44 -14.02 -6.96
CA ALA A 212 -22.30 -14.81 -7.42
C ALA A 212 -22.56 -15.55 -8.76
N ASN A 213 -23.72 -15.37 -9.38
CA ASN A 213 -24.02 -15.95 -10.68
C ASN A 213 -22.99 -15.50 -11.73
N GLY A 214 -22.39 -16.44 -12.47
CA GLY A 214 -21.29 -16.15 -13.40
C GLY A 214 -19.91 -15.98 -12.75
N LEU A 215 -19.79 -16.14 -11.42
CA LEU A 215 -18.52 -16.08 -10.66
C LEU A 215 -18.24 -17.39 -9.90
N PRO A 216 -18.14 -18.54 -10.59
CA PRO A 216 -18.08 -19.86 -9.92
C PRO A 216 -16.81 -20.07 -9.08
N TRP A 217 -15.75 -19.31 -9.35
CA TRP A 217 -14.43 -19.47 -8.73
C TRP A 217 -14.15 -18.44 -7.62
N ARG A 218 -15.11 -17.55 -7.33
CA ARG A 218 -15.07 -16.63 -6.19
C ARG A 218 -15.91 -17.21 -5.05
N THR A 219 -15.45 -17.02 -3.82
CA THR A 219 -16.23 -17.36 -2.62
C THR A 219 -17.41 -16.41 -2.48
N LEU A 220 -18.51 -16.88 -1.89
CA LEU A 220 -19.67 -16.03 -1.59
C LEU A 220 -19.25 -14.84 -0.73
N TYR A 221 -18.36 -15.05 0.22
CA TYR A 221 -17.78 -13.98 1.02
C TYR A 221 -17.05 -12.92 0.21
N SER A 222 -16.24 -13.34 -0.76
CA SER A 222 -15.52 -12.42 -1.62
C SER A 222 -16.48 -11.59 -2.47
N VAL A 223 -17.49 -12.24 -3.07
CA VAL A 223 -18.50 -11.57 -3.90
C VAL A 223 -19.30 -10.57 -3.08
N TYR A 224 -19.81 -10.99 -1.91
CA TYR A 224 -20.56 -10.10 -1.03
C TYR A 224 -19.72 -8.92 -0.52
N SER A 225 -18.44 -9.16 -0.23
CA SER A 225 -17.51 -8.11 0.15
C SER A 225 -17.30 -7.10 -0.99
N ARG A 226 -17.18 -7.57 -2.24
CA ARG A 226 -17.06 -6.69 -3.40
C ARG A 226 -18.35 -5.93 -3.67
N PHE A 227 -19.51 -6.57 -3.60
CA PHE A 227 -20.82 -5.92 -3.71
C PHE A 227 -20.95 -4.75 -2.74
N LYS A 228 -20.56 -4.93 -1.47
CA LYS A 228 -20.55 -3.83 -0.49
C LYS A 228 -19.66 -2.68 -0.91
N VAL A 229 -18.50 -2.96 -1.51
CA VAL A 229 -17.58 -1.91 -2.01
C VAL A 229 -18.19 -1.15 -3.18
N LEU A 230 -18.82 -1.85 -4.14
CA LEU A 230 -19.42 -1.23 -5.32
C LEU A 230 -20.56 -0.26 -4.98
N TYR A 231 -21.37 -0.59 -3.96
CA TYR A 231 -22.58 0.17 -3.61
C TYR A 231 -22.47 0.98 -2.31
N CYS A 232 -21.37 0.89 -1.57
CA CYS A 232 -21.08 1.86 -0.52
C CYS A 232 -20.71 3.19 -1.16
N LYS A 233 -21.56 4.21 -0.99
CA LYS A 233 -21.30 5.62 -1.36
C LYS A 233 -20.22 6.26 -0.47
N LYS A 234 -19.06 5.61 -0.32
CA LYS A 234 -17.95 6.09 0.50
C LYS A 234 -16.90 6.72 -0.40
N ILE A 235 -16.42 7.87 0.03
CA ILE A 235 -15.30 8.58 -0.61
C ILE A 235 -14.05 7.75 -0.35
N THR A 236 -13.72 6.87 -1.29
CA THR A 236 -12.65 5.87 -1.12
C THR A 236 -11.34 6.31 -1.76
N TYR A 237 -11.42 7.12 -2.82
CA TYR A 237 -10.28 7.50 -3.67
C TYR A 237 -9.97 9.01 -3.69
N ALA A 238 -10.68 9.82 -2.91
CA ALA A 238 -10.32 11.24 -2.79
C ALA A 238 -9.22 11.43 -1.72
N ARG A 239 -8.31 12.37 -1.95
CA ARG A 239 -7.35 12.77 -0.91
C ARG A 239 -8.07 13.29 0.34
N TYR A 240 -7.42 13.14 1.48
CA TYR A 240 -7.89 13.77 2.72
C TYR A 240 -7.63 15.27 2.65
N THR A 241 -8.64 16.06 2.96
CA THR A 241 -8.51 17.51 3.08
C THR A 241 -7.97 17.89 4.45
N SER A 242 -7.33 19.05 4.58
CA SER A 242 -6.87 19.56 5.88
C SER A 242 -8.01 19.72 6.88
N LYS A 243 -9.26 19.93 6.42
CA LYS A 243 -10.45 19.95 7.27
C LYS A 243 -10.77 18.56 7.83
N GLU A 244 -10.68 17.52 7.01
CA GLU A 244 -10.86 16.13 7.45
C GLU A 244 -9.77 15.74 8.45
N ASP A 245 -8.51 16.09 8.19
CA ASP A 245 -7.40 15.78 9.09
C ASP A 245 -7.55 16.44 10.46
N LYS A 246 -7.91 17.73 10.49
CA LYS A 246 -8.25 18.43 11.75
C LYS A 246 -9.39 17.74 12.49
N LYS A 247 -10.45 17.31 11.79
CA LYS A 247 -11.58 16.58 12.40
C LYS A 247 -11.14 15.23 12.97
N ILE A 248 -10.27 14.50 12.27
CA ILE A 248 -9.72 13.21 12.71
C ILE A 248 -8.87 13.38 13.98
N LEU A 249 -7.91 14.30 13.95
CA LEU A 249 -7.01 14.57 15.08
C LEU A 249 -7.79 15.02 16.30
N MET A 250 -8.66 16.03 16.14
CA MET A 250 -9.50 16.54 17.21
C MET A 250 -10.36 15.42 17.84
N TYR A 251 -11.01 14.59 17.03
CA TYR A 251 -11.87 13.52 17.53
C TYR A 251 -11.08 12.43 18.27
N ILE A 252 -9.89 12.05 17.79
CA ILE A 252 -9.11 10.95 18.37
C ILE A 252 -8.25 11.41 19.55
N GLN A 253 -7.69 12.62 19.52
CA GLN A 253 -6.90 13.17 20.62
C GLN A 253 -7.79 13.58 21.81
N ASN A 254 -9.09 13.80 21.57
CA ASN A 254 -10.06 14.05 22.62
C ASN A 254 -10.19 12.88 23.60
N LYS A 255 -9.93 13.12 24.89
CA LYS A 255 -9.95 12.09 25.95
C LYS A 255 -11.27 11.33 26.09
N GLN A 256 -12.40 11.93 25.73
CA GLN A 256 -13.72 11.32 25.83
C GLN A 256 -14.01 10.40 24.65
N PHE A 257 -13.76 10.87 23.43
CA PHE A 257 -14.00 10.09 22.20
C PHE A 257 -12.95 9.01 21.99
N ASN A 258 -11.69 9.23 22.38
CA ASN A 258 -10.61 8.26 22.24
C ASN A 258 -10.90 6.92 22.97
N LYS A 259 -11.61 6.99 24.10
CA LYS A 259 -11.99 5.81 24.90
C LYS A 259 -13.11 4.98 24.27
N ARG A 260 -13.84 5.51 23.29
CA ARG A 260 -14.91 4.78 22.61
C ARG A 260 -14.29 3.74 21.67
N ALA A 261 -14.72 2.48 21.81
CA ALA A 261 -14.34 1.41 20.88
C ALA A 261 -14.82 1.68 19.44
N THR A 262 -15.82 2.55 19.29
CA THR A 262 -16.49 2.92 18.04
C THR A 262 -15.91 4.15 17.34
N LYS A 263 -14.87 4.81 17.89
CA LYS A 263 -14.36 6.10 17.37
C LYS A 263 -14.08 6.13 15.86
N TYR A 264 -13.47 5.07 15.33
CA TYR A 264 -13.16 4.98 13.90
C TYR A 264 -14.39 4.67 13.04
N ILE A 265 -15.44 4.08 13.63
CA ILE A 265 -16.73 3.84 12.96
C ILE A 265 -17.51 5.14 12.88
N GLU A 266 -17.56 5.89 13.99
CA GLU A 266 -18.19 7.21 14.09
C GLU A 266 -17.55 8.19 13.11
N LEU A 267 -16.21 8.31 13.11
CA LEU A 267 -15.48 9.13 12.15
C LEU A 267 -15.69 8.69 10.70
N ALA A 268 -15.79 7.38 10.45
CA ALA A 268 -16.07 6.87 9.11
C ALA A 268 -17.47 7.25 8.63
N LYS A 269 -18.46 7.35 9.53
CA LYS A 269 -19.80 7.88 9.19
C LYS A 269 -19.70 9.38 8.91
N LEU A 270 -19.12 10.16 9.83
CA LEU A 270 -18.99 11.63 9.74
C LEU A 270 -18.27 12.10 8.48
N LEU A 271 -17.23 11.39 8.06
CA LEU A 271 -16.40 11.79 6.92
C LEU A 271 -16.78 11.07 5.62
N GLY A 272 -17.78 10.17 5.64
CA GLY A 272 -18.13 9.37 4.48
C GLY A 272 -16.99 8.45 4.00
N ARG A 273 -16.04 8.11 4.89
CA ARG A 273 -14.85 7.29 4.57
C ARG A 273 -15.01 5.85 5.06
N THR A 274 -14.04 4.99 4.73
CA THR A 274 -13.94 3.67 5.35
C THR A 274 -13.23 3.75 6.70
N ARG A 275 -13.62 2.91 7.67
CA ARG A 275 -12.94 2.80 8.98
C ARG A 275 -11.44 2.57 8.82
N ARG A 276 -11.06 1.72 7.85
CA ARG A 276 -9.66 1.38 7.56
C ARG A 276 -8.90 2.60 7.03
N SER A 277 -9.51 3.38 6.13
CA SER A 277 -8.91 4.60 5.58
C SER A 277 -8.67 5.65 6.68
N ILE A 278 -9.66 5.89 7.54
CA ILE A 278 -9.51 6.79 8.71
C ILE A 278 -8.38 6.33 9.64
N PHE A 279 -8.34 5.03 9.96
CA PHE A 279 -7.30 4.48 10.82
C PHE A 279 -5.90 4.68 10.23
N LYS A 280 -5.71 4.36 8.93
CA LYS A 280 -4.44 4.60 8.22
C LYS A 280 -4.08 6.07 8.20
N ARG A 281 -5.03 6.97 7.89
CA ARG A 281 -4.79 8.41 7.85
C ARG A 281 -4.38 8.95 9.23
N TYR A 282 -5.05 8.50 10.30
CA TYR A 282 -4.65 8.87 11.66
C TYR A 282 -3.23 8.40 12.02
N GLN A 283 -2.86 7.17 11.67
CA GLN A 283 -1.48 6.69 11.89
C GLN A 283 -0.46 7.55 11.14
N TYR A 284 -0.79 7.97 9.92
CA TYR A 284 0.03 8.87 9.13
C TYR A 284 0.16 10.25 9.76
N LEU A 285 -0.96 10.87 10.17
CA LEU A 285 -0.96 12.19 10.83
C LEU A 285 -0.16 12.15 12.13
N LYS A 286 -0.31 11.08 12.91
CA LYS A 286 0.48 10.88 14.13
C LYS A 286 1.97 10.78 13.81
N LYS A 287 2.34 10.06 12.75
CA LYS A 287 3.73 9.95 12.31
C LYS A 287 4.29 11.32 11.92
N ILE A 288 3.51 12.17 11.25
CA ILE A 288 3.93 13.55 10.95
C ILE A 288 4.12 14.35 12.24
N GLU A 289 3.18 14.28 13.19
CA GLU A 289 3.32 14.94 14.50
C GLU A 289 4.60 14.48 15.21
N ASP A 290 4.85 13.16 15.25
CA ASP A 290 6.05 12.57 15.83
C ASP A 290 7.33 13.02 15.08
N ASP A 291 7.30 13.07 13.74
CA ASP A 291 8.43 13.50 12.89
C ASP A 291 8.69 15.03 13.00
N LEU A 292 7.67 15.85 13.30
CA LEU A 292 7.80 17.29 13.59
C LEU A 292 8.39 17.54 14.99
N GLU A 293 8.01 16.74 15.99
CA GLU A 293 8.57 16.83 17.35
C GLU A 293 10.04 16.38 17.43
N ILE A 294 10.45 15.44 16.56
CA ILE A 294 11.83 14.94 16.51
C ILE A 294 12.74 15.87 15.66
N GLY A 295 12.17 16.90 15.02
CA GLY A 295 12.84 17.71 14.02
C GLY A 295 13.06 16.93 12.72
N PRO A 296 13.34 17.59 11.58
CA PRO A 296 13.59 16.91 10.32
C PRO A 296 14.86 16.05 10.46
N LEU A 297 14.70 14.78 10.80
CA LEU A 297 15.72 13.72 10.72
C LEU A 297 16.24 13.51 9.29
N SER A 298 15.79 14.32 8.34
CA SER A 298 15.84 14.09 6.91
C SER A 298 17.10 14.60 6.22
N ASN A 299 18.12 15.09 6.93
CA ASN A 299 19.36 15.59 6.31
C ASN A 299 20.63 14.81 6.70
N ILE A 300 20.55 13.48 6.64
CA ILE A 300 21.76 12.64 6.80
C ILE A 300 22.59 12.74 5.51
N LYS A 301 23.75 13.38 5.60
CA LYS A 301 24.75 13.36 4.55
C LYS A 301 25.50 12.03 4.58
N TRP A 302 25.30 11.19 3.57
CA TRP A 302 25.96 9.89 3.43
C TRP A 302 27.41 10.03 2.98
N THR A 303 28.30 10.33 3.93
CA THR A 303 29.75 10.40 3.68
C THR A 303 30.36 8.99 3.55
N LEU A 304 31.51 8.88 2.88
CA LEU A 304 32.22 7.59 2.74
C LEU A 304 32.50 6.90 4.10
N PRO A 305 32.92 7.60 5.18
CA PRO A 305 33.06 6.99 6.49
C PRO A 305 31.74 6.43 7.04
N LEU A 306 30.62 7.16 6.86
CA LEU A 306 29.31 6.69 7.30
C LEU A 306 28.85 5.48 6.49
N ILE A 307 29.13 5.44 5.18
CA ILE A 307 28.87 4.29 4.31
C ILE A 307 29.72 3.09 4.75
N LYS A 308 31.01 3.29 5.07
CA LYS A 308 31.91 2.25 5.62
C LYS A 308 31.34 1.67 6.90
N LYS A 309 30.89 2.54 7.81
CA LYS A 309 30.24 2.16 9.07
C LYS A 309 28.92 1.43 8.82
N PHE A 310 28.12 1.87 7.85
CA PHE A 310 26.87 1.21 7.47
C PHE A 310 27.14 -0.21 6.99
N ILE A 311 28.05 -0.41 6.03
CA ILE A 311 28.36 -1.73 5.45
C ILE A 311 28.90 -2.67 6.54
N LYS A 312 29.87 -2.21 7.34
CA LYS A 312 30.44 -3.01 8.45
C LYS A 312 29.37 -3.43 9.45
N THR A 313 28.50 -2.50 9.84
CA THR A 313 27.39 -2.80 10.75
C THR A 313 26.42 -3.80 10.14
N LEU A 314 26.09 -3.63 8.85
CA LEU A 314 25.15 -4.51 8.17
C LEU A 314 25.68 -5.94 8.10
N LEU A 315 26.92 -6.14 7.65
CA LEU A 315 27.58 -7.45 7.60
C LEU A 315 27.62 -8.13 8.97
N ASN A 316 27.96 -7.36 10.02
CA ASN A 316 27.97 -7.87 11.39
C ASN A 316 26.58 -8.29 11.87
N VAL A 317 25.53 -7.52 11.56
CA VAL A 317 24.16 -7.83 11.98
C VAL A 317 23.56 -8.99 11.18
N THR A 318 23.92 -9.14 9.90
CA THR A 318 23.47 -10.25 9.05
C THR A 318 24.31 -11.50 9.18
N LEU A 319 25.44 -11.43 9.90
CA LEU A 319 26.44 -12.50 10.00
C LEU A 319 26.98 -12.92 8.62
N SER A 320 27.07 -11.97 7.69
CA SER A 320 27.60 -12.20 6.35
C SER A 320 29.09 -11.90 6.33
N GLU A 321 29.87 -12.79 5.75
CA GLU A 321 31.32 -12.59 5.57
C GLU A 321 31.59 -11.65 4.39
N ASP A 322 30.75 -11.75 3.36
CA ASP A 322 30.89 -11.00 2.11
C ASP A 322 29.65 -10.17 1.78
N ILE A 323 29.86 -8.92 1.39
CA ILE A 323 28.81 -8.00 0.93
C ILE A 323 28.07 -8.55 -0.29
N ARG A 324 28.71 -9.39 -1.12
CA ARG A 324 28.10 -10.03 -2.29
C ARG A 324 26.94 -10.96 -1.93
N GLU A 325 26.93 -11.54 -0.73
CA GLU A 325 25.81 -12.35 -0.23
C GLU A 325 24.53 -11.53 -0.06
N LEU A 326 24.67 -10.22 0.12
CA LEU A 326 23.55 -9.31 0.30
C LEU A 326 22.98 -8.78 -1.02
N LYS A 327 23.55 -9.16 -2.17
CA LYS A 327 23.03 -8.77 -3.50
C LYS A 327 21.64 -9.36 -3.70
N GLY A 328 20.63 -8.50 -3.82
CA GLY A 328 19.24 -8.90 -4.00
C GLY A 328 18.58 -9.50 -2.75
N ALA A 329 19.27 -9.54 -1.61
CA ALA A 329 18.73 -10.10 -0.38
C ALA A 329 17.60 -9.24 0.20
N ILE A 330 16.53 -9.91 0.66
CA ILE A 330 15.45 -9.24 1.40
C ILE A 330 15.85 -9.17 2.87
N ILE A 331 16.29 -7.99 3.31
CA ILE A 331 16.74 -7.76 4.69
C ILE A 331 15.51 -7.65 5.63
N PRO A 332 15.36 -8.55 6.63
CA PRO A 332 14.20 -8.55 7.54
C PRO A 332 14.13 -7.32 8.45
N LYS A 333 12.91 -7.00 8.93
CA LYS A 333 12.69 -5.88 9.86
C LYS A 333 13.58 -5.91 11.12
N PRO A 334 13.79 -7.06 11.80
CA PRO A 334 14.67 -7.11 12.98
C PRO A 334 16.11 -6.68 12.70
N VAL A 335 16.62 -6.88 11.48
CA VAL A 335 17.96 -6.41 11.09
C VAL A 335 18.00 -4.89 11.04
N TRP A 336 16.98 -4.25 10.45
CA TRP A 336 16.89 -2.78 10.41
C TRP A 336 16.75 -2.15 11.79
N GLN A 337 16.08 -2.83 12.73
CA GLN A 337 15.98 -2.39 14.12
C GLN A 337 17.34 -2.42 14.83
N LYS A 338 18.11 -3.51 14.67
CA LYS A 338 19.50 -3.59 15.18
C LYS A 338 20.41 -2.55 14.53
N MET A 339 20.26 -2.31 13.23
CA MET A 339 20.99 -1.26 12.52
C MET A 339 20.67 0.13 13.08
N LYS A 340 19.39 0.40 13.40
CA LYS A 340 18.97 1.65 14.04
C LYS A 340 19.67 1.87 15.37
N GLU A 341 19.73 0.84 16.22
CA GLU A 341 20.41 0.91 17.52
C GLU A 341 21.91 1.20 17.36
N LYS A 342 22.58 0.53 16.41
CA LYS A 342 24.03 0.66 16.22
C LYS A 342 24.46 1.95 15.50
N LEU A 343 23.63 2.48 14.61
CA LEU A 343 23.95 3.68 13.82
C LEU A 343 23.29 4.94 14.35
N ASN A 344 22.33 4.83 15.26
CA ASN A 344 21.48 5.92 15.72
C ASN A 344 20.74 6.63 14.56
N ILE A 345 20.31 5.85 13.56
CA ILE A 345 19.57 6.33 12.38
C ILE A 345 18.28 5.53 12.27
N HIS A 346 17.17 6.20 11.96
CA HIS A 346 15.86 5.55 11.88
C HIS A 346 15.83 4.41 10.83
N GLU A 347 15.13 3.31 11.14
CA GLU A 347 15.07 2.09 10.31
C GLU A 347 14.62 2.38 8.86
N ASN A 348 13.66 3.29 8.68
CA ASN A 348 13.17 3.67 7.36
C ASN A 348 14.23 4.41 6.53
N ILE A 349 15.03 5.28 7.14
CA ILE A 349 16.07 6.02 6.42
C ILE A 349 17.17 5.06 5.95
N LEU A 350 17.58 4.14 6.83
CA LEU A 350 18.56 3.09 6.51
C LEU A 350 18.07 2.20 5.36
N LYS A 351 16.83 1.74 5.43
CA LYS A 351 16.21 0.89 4.41
C LYS A 351 16.10 1.63 3.07
N THR A 352 15.65 2.88 3.09
CA THR A 352 15.53 3.71 1.88
C THR A 352 16.88 3.92 1.24
N PHE A 353 17.91 4.29 2.02
CA PHE A 353 19.28 4.46 1.53
C PHE A 353 19.83 3.18 0.90
N TRP A 354 19.64 2.03 1.55
CA TRP A 354 20.02 0.74 0.97
C TRP A 354 19.33 0.48 -0.37
N GLN A 355 18.00 0.59 -0.41
CA GLN A 355 17.21 0.17 -1.57
C GLN A 355 17.32 1.10 -2.78
N HIS A 356 17.50 2.41 -2.56
CA HIS A 356 17.45 3.41 -3.62
C HIS A 356 18.82 3.94 -4.04
N GLN A 357 19.86 3.66 -3.26
CA GLN A 357 21.20 4.21 -3.51
C GLN A 357 22.30 3.16 -3.31
N LEU A 358 22.58 2.76 -2.06
CA LEU A 358 23.79 1.99 -1.77
C LEU A 358 23.83 0.61 -2.46
N HIS A 359 22.70 -0.11 -2.52
CA HIS A 359 22.64 -1.40 -3.20
C HIS A 359 23.03 -1.26 -4.68
N LEU A 360 22.54 -0.20 -5.33
CA LEU A 360 22.84 0.08 -6.73
C LEU A 360 24.32 0.38 -6.91
N GLN A 361 24.89 1.22 -6.06
CA GLN A 361 26.31 1.60 -6.11
C GLN A 361 27.24 0.41 -5.86
N LEU A 362 26.85 -0.56 -5.04
CA LEU A 362 27.66 -1.74 -4.71
C LEU A 362 27.59 -2.83 -5.79
N PHE A 363 26.40 -3.07 -6.35
CA PHE A 363 26.13 -4.30 -7.12
C PHE A 363 25.92 -4.10 -8.61
N SER A 364 25.81 -2.86 -9.08
CA SER A 364 25.74 -2.57 -10.52
C SER A 364 27.12 -2.75 -11.16
N PRO A 365 27.18 -3.28 -12.40
CA PRO A 365 28.45 -3.53 -13.09
C PRO A 365 29.17 -2.24 -13.49
N ASP A 366 28.43 -1.16 -13.70
CA ASP A 366 28.98 0.13 -14.13
C ASP A 366 28.38 1.26 -13.29
N PRO A 367 29.01 2.45 -13.27
CA PRO A 367 28.37 3.64 -12.74
C PRO A 367 27.02 3.89 -13.41
N ILE A 368 26.08 4.43 -12.65
CA ILE A 368 24.67 4.44 -13.06
C ILE A 368 24.29 5.84 -13.49
N TYR A 369 23.88 5.92 -14.75
CA TYR A 369 23.24 7.07 -15.37
C TYR A 369 21.73 6.87 -15.27
N LEU A 370 21.05 7.80 -14.61
CA LEU A 370 19.61 7.66 -14.35
C LEU A 370 18.82 7.65 -15.66
N ASN A 371 19.23 8.46 -16.64
CA ASN A 371 18.60 8.51 -17.95
C ASN A 371 18.69 7.16 -18.68
N ASP A 372 19.80 6.44 -18.57
CA ASP A 372 19.93 5.08 -19.12
C ASP A 372 18.93 4.12 -18.49
N ILE A 373 18.76 4.18 -17.16
CA ILE A 373 17.77 3.35 -16.48
C ILE A 373 16.36 3.71 -16.93
N LYS A 374 16.03 5.01 -17.02
CA LYS A 374 14.72 5.50 -17.48
C LYS A 374 14.42 4.97 -18.89
N ILE A 375 15.35 5.12 -19.83
CA ILE A 375 15.20 4.66 -21.21
C ILE A 375 14.99 3.15 -21.25
N LYS A 376 15.89 2.36 -20.65
CA LYS A 376 15.79 0.89 -20.61
C LYS A 376 14.48 0.42 -19.99
N LEU A 377 13.98 1.13 -18.98
CA LEU A 377 12.73 0.80 -18.32
C LEU A 377 11.52 1.06 -19.21
N ILE A 378 11.50 2.19 -19.93
CA ILE A 378 10.46 2.48 -20.93
C ILE A 378 10.49 1.44 -22.06
N GLU A 379 11.67 1.14 -22.60
CA GLU A 379 11.85 0.12 -23.65
C GLU A 379 11.38 -1.27 -23.18
N TYR A 380 11.66 -1.64 -21.93
CA TYR A 380 11.16 -2.89 -21.34
C TYR A 380 9.64 -2.94 -21.30
N MET A 381 8.98 -1.88 -20.82
CA MET A 381 7.51 -1.85 -20.72
C MET A 381 6.85 -1.91 -22.10
N TYR A 382 7.38 -1.13 -23.04
CA TYR A 382 6.90 -1.07 -24.42
C TYR A 382 7.11 -2.39 -25.16
N GLY A 383 8.33 -2.95 -25.12
CA GLY A 383 8.68 -4.20 -25.80
C GLY A 383 7.94 -5.43 -25.26
N ARG A 384 7.47 -5.38 -24.01
CA ARG A 384 6.61 -6.42 -23.41
C ARG A 384 5.12 -6.21 -23.67
N GLY A 385 4.72 -5.09 -24.28
CA GLY A 385 3.32 -4.76 -24.57
C GLY A 385 2.48 -4.60 -23.31
N ILE A 386 3.06 -4.06 -22.23
CA ILE A 386 2.37 -3.92 -20.95
C ILE A 386 1.26 -2.88 -21.07
N SER A 387 0.02 -3.35 -20.97
CA SER A 387 -1.19 -2.53 -21.19
C SER A 387 -1.85 -2.08 -19.90
N ASN A 388 -1.45 -2.67 -18.78
CA ASN A 388 -1.98 -2.38 -17.46
C ASN A 388 -0.88 -2.45 -16.39
N THR A 389 -0.92 -1.54 -15.41
CA THR A 389 0.05 -1.50 -14.31
C THR A 389 0.08 -2.78 -13.48
N ARG A 390 -1.03 -3.52 -13.42
CA ARG A 390 -1.14 -4.83 -12.74
C ARG A 390 -0.31 -5.93 -13.37
N GLU A 391 0.08 -5.79 -14.63
CA GLU A 391 0.93 -6.76 -15.32
C GLU A 391 2.40 -6.63 -14.88
N ILE A 392 2.77 -5.52 -14.24
CA ILE A 392 4.14 -5.25 -13.83
C ILE A 392 4.49 -6.01 -12.55
N ILE A 393 5.32 -7.04 -12.69
CA ILE A 393 5.91 -7.77 -11.57
C ILE A 393 7.33 -7.26 -11.35
N TRP A 394 7.49 -6.24 -10.49
CA TRP A 394 8.77 -5.56 -10.26
C TRP A 394 9.97 -6.48 -9.95
N PRO A 395 9.84 -7.57 -9.15
CA PRO A 395 10.93 -8.52 -8.97
C PRO A 395 11.38 -9.20 -10.27
N ASN A 396 10.48 -9.40 -11.23
CA ASN A 396 10.85 -9.93 -12.55
C ASN A 396 11.50 -8.85 -13.43
N VAL A 397 11.04 -7.60 -13.34
CA VAL A 397 11.69 -6.47 -14.04
C VAL A 397 13.14 -6.31 -13.56
N ALA A 398 13.38 -6.33 -12.25
CA ALA A 398 14.71 -6.17 -11.67
C ALA A 398 15.75 -7.21 -12.16
N LYS A 399 15.32 -8.39 -12.61
CA LYS A 399 16.21 -9.40 -13.20
C LYS A 399 16.87 -8.94 -14.51
N TYR A 400 16.27 -7.97 -15.20
CA TYR A 400 16.80 -7.37 -16.43
C TYR A 400 17.75 -6.19 -16.15
N PHE A 401 17.87 -5.76 -14.90
CA PHE A 401 18.63 -4.59 -14.48
C PHE A 401 19.61 -4.99 -13.36
N ASP A 402 20.75 -5.56 -13.75
CA ASP A 402 21.70 -6.11 -12.78
C ASP A 402 22.16 -5.06 -11.75
N GLY A 403 22.14 -5.44 -10.47
CA GLY A 403 22.48 -4.56 -9.35
C GLY A 403 21.38 -3.60 -8.89
N THR A 404 20.29 -3.45 -9.65
CA THR A 404 19.17 -2.59 -9.25
C THR A 404 18.16 -3.30 -8.35
N THR A 405 17.40 -2.52 -7.58
CA THR A 405 16.31 -3.07 -6.77
C THR A 405 14.95 -2.86 -7.43
N ALA A 406 14.04 -3.81 -7.22
CA ALA A 406 12.66 -3.71 -7.68
C ALA A 406 11.94 -2.44 -7.17
N VAL A 407 12.27 -2.01 -5.94
CA VAL A 407 11.69 -0.80 -5.32
C VAL A 407 12.17 0.45 -6.05
N PHE A 408 13.46 0.54 -6.35
CA PHE A 408 14.03 1.65 -7.10
C PHE A 408 13.40 1.78 -8.49
N LEU A 409 13.33 0.67 -9.26
CA LEU A 409 12.72 0.69 -10.59
C LEU A 409 11.25 1.10 -10.55
N CYS A 410 10.51 0.62 -9.55
CA CYS A 410 9.12 1.03 -9.34
C CYS A 410 9.01 2.55 -9.11
N LYS A 411 9.88 3.12 -8.27
CA LYS A 411 9.90 4.57 -7.98
C LYS A 411 10.25 5.38 -9.23
N VAL A 412 11.27 4.96 -9.98
CA VAL A 412 11.69 5.63 -11.22
C VAL A 412 10.57 5.63 -12.26
N PHE A 413 9.94 4.49 -12.50
CA PHE A 413 8.85 4.40 -13.46
C PHE A 413 7.62 5.21 -13.03
N PHE A 414 7.29 5.19 -11.74
CA PHE A 414 6.20 6.00 -11.21
C PHE A 414 6.40 7.49 -11.50
N TYR A 415 7.61 8.02 -11.31
CA TYR A 415 7.89 9.42 -11.66
C TYR A 415 7.84 9.68 -13.16
N LEU A 416 8.32 8.76 -14.00
CA LEU A 416 8.17 8.88 -15.46
C LEU A 416 6.69 9.02 -15.87
N VAL A 417 5.82 8.21 -15.26
CA VAL A 417 4.37 8.28 -15.49
C VAL A 417 3.78 9.59 -14.96
N GLN A 418 4.21 10.07 -13.79
CA GLN A 418 3.74 11.35 -13.25
C GLN A 418 4.18 12.57 -14.07
N GLU A 419 5.38 12.55 -14.64
CA GLU A 419 5.88 13.58 -15.53
C GLU A 419 5.11 13.63 -16.86
N CYS A 420 4.35 12.58 -17.20
CA CYS A 420 3.47 12.60 -18.37
C CYS A 420 2.28 13.53 -18.11
N ASN A 421 2.33 14.74 -18.66
CA ASN A 421 1.23 15.70 -18.60
C ASN A 421 0.09 15.37 -19.58
N MET A 422 -0.16 14.08 -19.83
CA MET A 422 -1.20 13.60 -20.72
C MET A 422 -2.42 13.12 -19.94
N LYS A 423 -3.60 13.53 -20.39
CA LYS A 423 -4.87 12.92 -19.98
C LYS A 423 -5.11 11.65 -20.80
N ALA A 424 -4.27 10.63 -20.62
CA ALA A 424 -4.47 9.34 -21.27
C ALA A 424 -5.72 8.66 -20.69
N GLU A 425 -6.49 7.92 -21.49
CA GLU A 425 -7.64 7.17 -20.94
C GLU A 425 -7.23 5.78 -20.46
N ASN A 426 -6.11 5.26 -20.96
CA ASN A 426 -5.58 3.95 -20.62
C ASN A 426 -4.05 3.99 -20.41
N PHE A 427 -3.53 2.98 -19.73
CA PHE A 427 -2.10 2.91 -19.40
C PHE A 427 -1.21 2.54 -20.60
N ALA A 428 -1.75 1.85 -21.62
CA ALA A 428 -0.99 1.53 -22.83
C ALA A 428 -0.58 2.80 -23.59
N ASP A 429 -1.49 3.78 -23.70
CA ASP A 429 -1.21 5.08 -24.33
C ASP A 429 -0.07 5.81 -23.59
N ILE A 430 0.00 5.68 -22.25
CA ILE A 430 1.09 6.26 -21.45
C ILE A 430 2.42 5.61 -21.81
N VAL A 431 2.47 4.28 -21.91
CA VAL A 431 3.69 3.55 -22.28
C VAL A 431 4.14 3.89 -23.70
N GLU A 432 3.21 4.00 -24.64
CA GLU A 432 3.48 4.41 -26.02
C GLU A 432 4.00 5.85 -26.09
N TYR A 433 3.38 6.78 -25.34
CA TYR A 433 3.87 8.15 -25.24
C TYR A 433 5.28 8.23 -24.66
N LEU A 434 5.54 7.52 -23.56
CA LEU A 434 6.86 7.45 -22.94
C LEU A 434 7.91 6.96 -23.95
N TYR A 435 7.58 5.94 -24.75
CA TYR A 435 8.50 5.39 -25.73
C TYR A 435 8.80 6.37 -26.88
N HIS A 436 7.75 6.96 -27.48
CA HIS A 436 7.93 7.79 -28.67
C HIS A 436 8.33 9.24 -28.39
N ASN A 437 7.99 9.79 -27.23
CA ASN A 437 8.19 11.21 -26.93
C ASN A 437 9.21 11.42 -25.79
N LYS A 438 9.07 10.66 -24.69
CA LYS A 438 9.92 10.85 -23.51
C LYS A 438 11.34 10.30 -23.70
N ILE A 439 11.53 9.20 -24.43
CA ILE A 439 12.88 8.70 -24.74
C ILE A 439 13.71 9.74 -25.52
N PRO A 440 13.22 10.34 -26.62
CA PRO A 440 13.94 11.43 -27.28
C PRO A 440 14.28 12.60 -26.35
N GLU A 441 13.31 13.07 -25.54
CA GLU A 441 13.52 14.14 -24.57
C GLU A 441 14.64 13.81 -23.57
N ILE A 442 14.67 12.58 -23.06
CA ILE A 442 15.71 12.11 -22.13
C ILE A 442 17.08 12.05 -22.83
N LYS A 443 17.14 11.65 -24.11
CA LYS A 443 18.40 11.60 -24.87
C LYS A 443 18.96 12.99 -25.20
N GLU A 444 18.10 13.98 -25.34
CA GLU A 444 18.47 15.39 -25.60
C GLU A 444 18.78 16.17 -24.31
N ALA A 445 18.55 15.57 -23.14
CA ALA A 445 18.80 16.23 -21.86
C ALA A 445 20.28 16.60 -21.69
N SER A 446 20.53 17.86 -21.35
CA SER A 446 21.90 18.40 -21.16
C SER A 446 22.56 17.95 -19.85
N THR A 447 21.81 17.32 -18.95
CA THR A 447 22.28 16.86 -17.64
C THR A 447 21.69 15.49 -17.33
N ASP A 448 22.48 14.65 -16.68
CA ASP A 448 22.01 13.39 -16.11
C ASP A 448 22.47 13.28 -14.66
N LYS A 449 21.68 12.56 -13.88
CA LYS A 449 21.99 12.25 -12.50
C LYS A 449 22.80 10.98 -12.47
N PHE A 450 23.94 11.09 -11.80
CA PHE A 450 24.97 10.09 -11.77
C PHE A 450 25.11 9.49 -10.37
N LEU A 451 25.18 8.17 -10.31
CA LEU A 451 25.48 7.41 -9.10
C LEU A 451 26.81 6.67 -9.31
N PRO A 452 27.88 7.05 -8.57
CA PRO A 452 29.19 6.41 -8.72
C PRO A 452 29.15 4.98 -8.20
N ARG A 453 30.01 4.14 -8.78
CA ARG A 453 30.18 2.76 -8.31
C ARG A 453 31.06 2.73 -7.08
N ILE A 454 30.62 2.00 -6.06
CA ILE A 454 31.32 1.79 -4.79
C ILE A 454 31.86 0.36 -4.78
N ILE A 455 33.17 0.21 -4.63
CA ILE A 455 33.81 -1.09 -4.38
C ILE A 455 34.12 -1.19 -2.89
N TYR A 456 33.60 -2.22 -2.25
CA TYR A 456 33.97 -2.58 -0.89
C TYR A 456 34.90 -3.81 -0.92
N LYS A 457 36.18 -3.63 -0.59
CA LYS A 457 37.17 -4.71 -0.59
C LYS A 457 38.14 -4.53 0.58
N ASN A 458 38.48 -5.62 1.26
CA ASN A 458 39.40 -5.61 2.41
C ASN A 458 39.02 -4.58 3.47
N GLN A 459 37.71 -4.45 3.75
CA GLN A 459 37.14 -3.46 4.65
C GLN A 459 37.30 -1.98 4.24
N ASN A 460 37.84 -1.70 3.04
CA ASN A 460 38.01 -0.37 2.49
C ASN A 460 36.98 -0.08 1.38
N ILE A 461 36.69 1.19 1.18
CA ILE A 461 35.76 1.69 0.16
C ILE A 461 36.55 2.42 -0.92
N TYR A 462 36.26 2.11 -2.17
CA TYR A 462 36.79 2.79 -3.35
C TYR A 462 35.64 3.32 -4.19
N LEU A 463 35.80 4.52 -4.75
CA LEU A 463 34.87 5.09 -5.72
C LEU A 463 35.44 4.91 -7.14
N LEU A 464 34.61 4.41 -8.03
CA LEU A 464 34.87 4.40 -9.48
C LEU A 464 33.99 5.46 -10.14
N ASN A 465 34.64 6.51 -10.67
CA ASN A 465 34.01 7.52 -11.51
C ASN A 465 34.44 7.30 -12.97
N THR A 466 33.52 7.48 -13.91
CA THR A 466 33.75 7.35 -15.35
C THR A 466 34.61 8.48 -15.94
N GLU A 467 34.78 9.61 -15.24
CA GLU A 467 35.55 10.75 -15.76
C GLU A 467 37.06 10.71 -15.48
N ASP A 468 37.55 9.75 -14.69
CA ASP A 468 38.99 9.53 -14.51
C ASP A 468 39.30 8.04 -14.53
N SER A 469 39.48 7.48 -15.73
CA SER A 469 39.86 6.08 -15.92
C SER A 469 41.27 5.73 -15.41
N ASN A 470 41.87 6.52 -14.52
CA ASN A 470 43.17 6.23 -13.89
C ASN A 470 43.33 6.67 -12.42
N ASN A 471 42.39 7.40 -11.80
CA ASN A 471 42.56 7.84 -10.41
C ASN A 471 41.59 7.12 -9.47
N THR A 472 42.08 6.04 -8.85
CA THR A 472 41.47 5.49 -7.64
C THR A 472 41.71 6.50 -6.52
N ILE A 473 40.68 7.25 -6.12
CA ILE A 473 40.80 8.15 -4.97
C ILE A 473 40.86 7.27 -3.72
N ILE A 474 42.06 7.14 -3.16
CA ILE A 474 42.31 6.56 -1.85
C ILE A 474 42.16 7.69 -0.83
N THR A 475 41.15 7.59 0.03
CA THR A 475 41.11 8.38 1.26
C THR A 475 41.14 7.42 2.44
N ASP A 476 42.35 7.00 2.82
CA ASP A 476 42.60 6.62 4.20
C ASP A 476 42.74 7.93 4.99
N ILE A 477 41.73 8.23 5.80
CA ILE A 477 41.90 9.09 6.95
C ILE A 477 41.28 8.31 8.10
N ASP A 478 42.13 7.55 8.78
CA ASP A 478 41.87 7.09 10.14
C ASP A 478 42.00 8.30 11.07
N ASP A 479 40.93 8.58 11.81
CA ASP A 479 40.94 9.00 13.22
C ASP A 479 39.54 8.73 13.84
#